data_AF-A0A821XKK2-F1
#
_entry.id   AF-A0A821XKK2-F1
#
_cell.length_a   1.000
_cell.length_b   1.000
_cell.length_c   1.000
_cell.angle_alpha   90.00
_cell.angle_beta   90.00
_cell.angle_gamma   90.00
#
_symmetry.space_group_name_H-M   'P 1'
#
loop_
_entity.id
_entity.type
_entity.pdbx_description
1 polymer ?
#
loop_
_entity_poly.entity_id
_entity_poly.type
_entity_poly.pdbx_seq_one_letter_code
_entity_poly.pdbx_strand_id
1 'polypeptide(L)'
;MQWKNGNTTNGQVVAGGKGKGNGLHQLAFPTDVLIDKETDSLIICDYGNRRVVRWSRSSGTTQGEILIDYIWCWGLTMDEQRYLYISEAEKHEVGRYQLGENNSTLVAGDNRKG
;
A
#
# COMPACT_ATOMS: atom_id res chain seq x y z
N MET A 1 -12.38 -22.68 3.39
CA MET A 1 -11.92 -21.87 2.24
C MET A 1 -12.41 -22.54 0.99
N GLN A 2 -13.14 -21.83 0.13
CA GLN A 2 -13.69 -22.37 -1.11
C GLN A 2 -12.96 -21.69 -2.27
N TRP A 3 -12.11 -22.43 -2.98
CA TRP A 3 -11.58 -21.97 -4.26
C TRP A 3 -12.70 -22.13 -5.29
N LYS A 4 -13.08 -21.04 -5.98
CA LYS A 4 -14.03 -21.14 -7.10
C LYS A 4 -13.44 -22.09 -8.14
N ASN A 5 -14.12 -23.22 -8.37
CA ASN A 5 -13.80 -24.19 -9.41
C ASN A 5 -13.82 -23.50 -10.78
N GLY A 6 -12.66 -23.39 -11.40
CA GLY A 6 -12.50 -22.77 -12.72
C GLY A 6 -11.05 -22.75 -13.18
N ASN A 7 -10.45 -23.93 -13.35
CA ASN A 7 -9.35 -24.26 -14.27
C ASN A 7 -8.23 -23.24 -14.62
N THR A 8 -7.79 -22.39 -13.69
CA THR A 8 -6.47 -21.70 -13.78
C THR A 8 -5.87 -21.53 -12.38
N THR A 9 -5.08 -22.52 -11.96
CA THR A 9 -4.26 -22.47 -10.72
C THR A 9 -3.04 -21.56 -10.82
N ASN A 10 -2.93 -20.73 -11.87
CA ASN A 10 -1.80 -19.84 -12.06
C ASN A 10 -2.08 -18.51 -11.38
N GLY A 11 -1.38 -18.26 -10.26
CA GLY A 11 -1.36 -16.94 -9.65
C GLY A 11 -0.92 -15.88 -10.66
N GLN A 12 -1.59 -14.73 -10.64
CA GLN A 12 -1.29 -13.60 -11.52
C GLN A 12 -0.54 -12.52 -10.73
N VAL A 13 0.53 -11.98 -11.31
CA VAL A 13 1.16 -10.76 -10.78
C VAL A 13 0.28 -9.57 -11.18
N VAL A 14 -0.27 -8.89 -10.18
CA VAL A 14 -1.21 -7.76 -10.35
C VAL A 14 -0.61 -6.40 -9.95
N ALA A 15 0.57 -6.40 -9.34
CA ALA A 15 1.36 -5.21 -9.02
C ALA A 15 2.87 -5.55 -9.04
N GLY A 16 3.70 -4.63 -9.50
CA GLY A 16 5.14 -4.86 -9.66
C GLY A 16 5.47 -5.88 -10.78
N GLY A 17 6.30 -6.88 -10.47
CA GLY A 17 6.68 -7.94 -11.41
C GLY A 17 7.80 -7.59 -12.39
N LYS A 18 8.43 -6.43 -12.25
CA LYS A 18 9.54 -5.95 -13.10
C LYS A 18 10.89 -5.96 -12.38
N GLY A 19 11.06 -6.92 -11.47
CA GLY A 19 12.21 -6.99 -10.57
C GLY A 19 12.15 -5.98 -9.42
N LYS A 20 13.07 -6.13 -8.48
CA LYS A 20 13.25 -5.21 -7.36
C LYS A 20 13.75 -3.86 -7.89
N GLY A 21 13.09 -2.76 -7.50
CA GLY A 21 13.53 -1.40 -7.82
C GLY A 21 12.54 -0.35 -7.33
N ASN A 22 12.86 0.91 -7.57
CA ASN A 22 12.10 2.08 -7.09
C ASN A 22 11.21 2.74 -8.16
N GLY A 23 11.25 2.25 -9.41
CA GLY A 23 10.33 2.70 -10.45
C GLY A 23 8.86 2.48 -10.06
N LEU A 24 7.94 3.24 -10.65
CA LEU A 24 6.50 3.10 -10.36
C LEU A 24 5.93 1.74 -10.81
N HIS A 25 6.62 1.05 -11.72
CA HIS A 25 6.30 -0.30 -12.17
C HIS A 25 7.04 -1.39 -11.37
N GLN A 26 7.76 -1.02 -10.30
CA GLN A 26 8.56 -1.92 -9.46
C GLN A 26 8.18 -1.77 -7.98
N LEU A 27 8.49 -2.81 -7.21
CA LEU A 27 8.39 -2.84 -5.75
C LEU A 27 9.72 -3.35 -5.19
N ALA A 28 10.03 -3.01 -3.95
CA ALA A 28 11.19 -3.50 -3.23
C ALA A 28 10.77 -3.93 -1.82
N PHE A 29 10.80 -5.24 -1.56
CA PHE A 29 10.40 -5.83 -0.28
C PHE A 29 8.99 -5.37 0.18
N PRO A 30 7.92 -5.60 -0.62
CA PRO A 30 6.58 -5.28 -0.16
C PRO A 30 6.21 -6.18 1.04
N THR A 31 5.76 -5.61 2.15
CA THR A 31 5.54 -6.34 3.40
C THR A 31 4.07 -6.61 3.71
N ASP A 32 3.16 -5.80 3.16
CA ASP A 32 1.72 -5.94 3.39
C ASP A 32 0.90 -5.30 2.25
N VAL A 33 -0.37 -5.73 2.12
CA VAL A 33 -1.32 -5.26 1.11
C VAL A 33 -2.76 -5.32 1.62
N LEU A 34 -3.55 -4.28 1.31
CA LEU A 34 -5.00 -4.27 1.50
C LEU A 34 -5.74 -3.91 0.21
N ILE A 35 -7.04 -4.18 0.21
CA ILE A 35 -7.95 -3.79 -0.88
C ILE A 35 -8.71 -2.54 -0.46
N ASP A 36 -8.55 -1.47 -1.24
CA ASP A 36 -9.45 -0.32 -1.21
C ASP A 36 -10.62 -0.61 -2.14
N LYS A 37 -11.78 -0.94 -1.55
CA LYS A 37 -12.98 -1.33 -2.30
C LYS A 37 -13.62 -0.17 -3.06
N GLU A 38 -13.42 1.06 -2.60
CA GLU A 38 -14.05 2.24 -3.19
C GLU A 38 -13.33 2.66 -4.46
N THR A 39 -11.99 2.57 -4.49
CA THR A 39 -11.19 2.85 -5.70
C THR A 39 -10.86 1.60 -6.52
N ASP A 40 -11.38 0.43 -6.13
CA ASP A 40 -11.02 -0.90 -6.64
C ASP A 40 -9.50 -1.08 -6.87
N SER A 41 -8.73 -0.75 -5.83
CA SER A 41 -7.27 -0.73 -5.88
C SER A 41 -6.64 -1.55 -4.76
N LEU A 42 -5.39 -1.93 -4.96
CA LEU A 42 -4.50 -2.43 -3.91
C LEU A 42 -3.77 -1.25 -3.27
N ILE A 43 -3.62 -1.26 -1.96
CA ILE A 43 -2.69 -0.37 -1.24
C ILE A 43 -1.60 -1.26 -0.68
N ILE A 44 -0.36 -0.97 -1.05
CA ILE A 44 0.79 -1.83 -0.81
C ILE A 44 1.82 -1.05 0.02
N CYS A 45 2.28 -1.66 1.11
CA CYS A 45 3.47 -1.19 1.79
C CYS A 45 4.70 -1.65 1.02
N ASP A 46 5.46 -0.70 0.46
CA ASP A 46 6.67 -0.92 -0.31
C ASP A 46 7.89 -0.54 0.55
N TYR A 47 8.13 -1.31 1.61
CA TYR A 47 9.08 -1.02 2.69
C TYR A 47 10.49 -0.68 2.18
N GLY A 48 11.01 -1.45 1.23
CA GLY A 48 12.36 -1.25 0.68
C GLY A 48 12.51 0.05 -0.10
N ASN A 49 11.40 0.63 -0.58
CA ASN A 49 11.37 1.95 -1.21
C ASN A 49 10.86 3.04 -0.26
N ARG A 50 10.52 2.70 0.99
CA ARG A 50 10.01 3.60 2.04
C ARG A 50 8.77 4.39 1.61
N ARG A 51 7.82 3.70 0.96
CA ARG A 51 6.59 4.31 0.45
C ARG A 51 5.38 3.38 0.60
N VAL A 52 4.20 3.96 0.56
CA VAL A 52 2.94 3.26 0.33
C VAL A 52 2.43 3.62 -1.05
N VAL A 53 2.10 2.61 -1.85
CA VAL A 53 1.62 2.79 -3.23
C VAL A 53 0.21 2.24 -3.42
N ARG A 54 -0.55 2.92 -4.27
CA ARG A 54 -1.83 2.44 -4.82
C ARG A 54 -1.60 1.77 -6.16
N TRP A 55 -2.24 0.65 -6.40
CA TRP A 55 -2.26 -0.03 -7.69
C TRP A 55 -3.69 -0.37 -8.08
N SER A 56 -4.20 0.20 -9.17
CA SER A 56 -5.54 -0.15 -9.65
C SER A 56 -5.59 -1.62 -10.05
N ARG A 57 -6.69 -2.29 -9.69
CA ARG A 57 -6.94 -3.69 -10.05
C ARG A 57 -7.56 -3.82 -11.44
N SER A 58 -7.84 -2.70 -12.10
CA SER A 58 -8.34 -2.67 -13.47
C SER A 58 -7.32 -3.24 -14.45
N SER A 59 -7.83 -3.86 -15.52
CA SER A 59 -6.99 -4.42 -16.57
C SER A 59 -6.21 -3.31 -17.28
N GLY A 60 -4.88 -3.41 -17.32
CA GLY A 60 -4.01 -2.49 -18.06
C GLY A 60 -3.18 -1.54 -17.20
N THR A 61 -3.34 -1.55 -15.87
CA THR A 61 -2.46 -0.78 -14.98
C THR A 61 -1.04 -1.36 -14.96
N THR A 62 -0.07 -0.58 -15.43
CA THR A 62 1.35 -0.98 -15.53
C THR A 62 2.24 -0.38 -14.45
N GLN A 63 1.72 0.56 -13.65
CA GLN A 63 2.47 1.27 -12.63
C GLN A 63 1.56 1.67 -11.47
N GLY A 64 2.14 1.74 -10.28
CA GLY A 64 1.49 2.27 -9.09
C GLY A 64 1.59 3.78 -8.97
N GLU A 65 0.85 4.32 -8.02
CA GLU A 65 0.83 5.72 -7.63
C GLU A 65 1.29 5.82 -6.17
N ILE A 66 2.17 6.77 -5.86
CA ILE A 66 2.64 6.96 -4.49
C ILE A 66 1.56 7.70 -3.71
N LEU A 67 1.04 7.05 -2.65
CA LEU A 67 0.10 7.68 -1.72
C LEU A 67 0.82 8.40 -0.59
N ILE A 68 1.87 7.76 -0.05
CA ILE A 68 2.66 8.26 1.06
C ILE A 68 4.12 7.94 0.75
N ASP A 69 4.99 8.93 0.84
CA ASP A 69 6.44 8.77 0.71
C ASP A 69 7.13 8.99 2.07
N TYR A 70 8.38 8.55 2.17
CA TYR A 70 9.21 8.67 3.36
C TYR A 70 8.60 8.02 4.62
N ILE A 71 8.14 6.78 4.46
CA ILE A 71 7.54 5.98 5.53
C ILE A 71 8.14 4.56 5.57
N TRP A 72 8.58 4.14 6.76
CA TRP A 72 9.03 2.76 6.99
C TRP A 72 7.84 1.87 7.37
N CYS A 73 6.90 1.74 6.43
CA CYS A 73 5.70 0.94 6.63
C CYS A 73 6.07 -0.54 6.85
N TRP A 74 5.27 -1.27 7.62
CA TRP A 74 5.40 -2.73 7.73
C TRP A 74 4.06 -3.43 7.56
N GLY A 75 3.10 -3.09 8.43
CA GLY A 75 1.71 -3.52 8.33
C GLY A 75 0.79 -2.34 8.02
N LEU A 76 -0.34 -2.62 7.36
CA LEU A 76 -1.34 -1.62 7.02
C LEU A 76 -2.78 -2.15 7.20
N THR A 77 -3.69 -1.28 7.62
CA THR A 77 -5.14 -1.54 7.64
C THR A 77 -5.90 -0.24 7.41
N MET A 78 -7.17 -0.31 7.03
CA MET A 78 -7.98 0.87 6.72
C MET A 78 -9.39 0.73 7.30
N ASP A 79 -9.92 1.83 7.84
CA ASP A 79 -11.30 1.89 8.33
C ASP A 79 -12.30 2.31 7.24
N GLU A 80 -13.58 2.34 7.59
CA GLU A 80 -14.67 2.74 6.70
C GLU A 80 -14.66 4.23 6.35
N GLN A 81 -13.95 5.06 7.13
CA GLN A 81 -13.77 6.48 6.86
C GLN A 81 -12.52 6.75 5.99
N ARG A 82 -11.89 5.69 5.47
CA ARG A 82 -10.66 5.74 4.67
C ARG A 82 -9.46 6.33 5.42
N TYR A 83 -9.37 6.13 6.73
CA TYR A 83 -8.11 6.30 7.44
C TYR A 83 -7.27 5.05 7.32
N LEU A 84 -6.07 5.22 6.76
CA LEU A 84 -5.03 4.22 6.68
C LEU A 84 -4.19 4.24 7.95
N TYR A 85 -4.12 3.11 8.63
CA TYR A 85 -3.29 2.88 9.81
C TYR A 85 -2.07 2.08 9.40
N ILE A 86 -0.88 2.62 9.66
CA ILE A 86 0.38 2.04 9.19
C ILE A 86 1.29 1.85 10.38
N SER A 87 1.81 0.63 10.56
CA SER A 87 2.92 0.41 11.49
C SER A 87 4.20 0.98 10.90
N GLU A 88 4.75 2.01 11.54
CA GLU A 88 5.99 2.69 11.13
C GLU A 88 7.17 2.10 11.90
N ALA A 89 7.82 1.11 11.30
CA ALA A 89 8.76 0.21 11.97
C ALA A 89 9.92 0.95 12.66
N GLU A 90 10.48 1.97 12.01
CA GLU A 90 11.62 2.74 12.56
C GLU A 90 11.20 3.80 13.59
N LYS A 91 9.92 4.16 13.64
CA LYS A 91 9.40 5.15 14.60
C LYS A 91 8.77 4.51 15.84
N HIS A 92 8.59 3.18 15.83
CA HIS A 92 7.93 2.43 16.90
C HIS A 92 6.49 2.94 17.18
N GLU A 93 5.79 3.38 16.14
CA GLU A 93 4.43 3.94 16.24
C GLU A 93 3.50 3.40 15.17
N VAL A 94 2.20 3.68 15.33
CA VAL A 94 1.18 3.46 14.29
C VAL A 94 0.67 4.83 13.85
N GLY A 95 1.01 5.23 12.63
CA GLY A 95 0.53 6.46 12.04
C GLY A 95 -0.87 6.28 11.44
N ARG A 96 -1.69 7.33 11.51
CA ARG A 96 -3.03 7.37 10.89
C ARG A 96 -3.04 8.44 9.80
N TYR A 97 -3.39 8.04 8.58
CA TYR A 97 -3.33 8.87 7.37
C TYR A 97 -4.66 8.86 6.65
N GLN A 98 -5.22 10.04 6.35
CA GLN A 98 -6.49 10.11 5.61
C GLN A 98 -6.24 9.96 4.11
N LEU A 99 -6.98 9.07 3.44
CA LEU A 99 -6.93 8.94 1.99
C LEU A 99 -8.01 9.81 1.34
N GLY A 100 -7.62 10.94 0.78
CA GLY A 100 -8.48 11.84 0.00
C GLY A 100 -8.24 11.76 -1.51
N GLU A 101 -9.24 12.12 -2.31
CA GLU A 101 -9.15 12.18 -3.78
C GLU A 101 -8.19 13.27 -4.30
N ASN A 102 -7.71 14.16 -3.43
CA ASN A 102 -6.74 15.19 -3.76
C ASN A 102 -5.61 15.19 -2.73
N ASN A 103 -4.41 14.90 -3.21
CA ASN A 103 -3.11 14.92 -2.53
C ASN A 103 -3.03 15.63 -1.16
N SER A 104 -2.45 14.88 -0.21
CA SER A 104 -1.78 15.33 1.02
C SER A 104 -2.62 16.05 2.07
N THR A 105 -3.00 15.33 3.13
CA THR A 105 -2.94 15.94 4.46
C THR A 105 -2.48 14.95 5.52
N LEU A 106 -1.32 15.29 6.09
CA LEU A 106 -0.81 14.80 7.37
C LEU A 106 -1.81 15.18 8.47
N VAL A 107 -2.27 14.24 9.30
CA VAL A 107 -3.03 14.56 10.52
C VAL A 107 -2.30 14.00 11.75
N ALA A 108 -1.45 14.86 12.30
CA ALA A 108 -0.86 14.96 13.65
C ALA A 108 -0.81 13.73 14.59
N GLY A 109 0.38 13.56 15.17
CA GLY A 109 0.65 12.71 16.34
C GLY A 109 2.13 12.65 16.71
N ASP A 110 2.83 13.78 16.79
CA ASP A 110 4.16 13.82 17.41
C ASP A 110 4.02 13.50 18.91
N ASN A 111 4.53 12.35 19.33
CA ASN A 111 4.92 12.08 20.71
C ASN A 111 6.37 11.61 20.76
N ARG A 112 7.31 12.47 20.35
CA ARG A 112 8.71 12.30 20.73
C ARG A 112 8.90 12.78 22.17
N LYS A 113 9.01 11.82 23.09
CA LYS A 113 9.85 12.02 24.28
C LYS A 113 11.26 11.56 23.94
N GLY A 114 12.23 12.46 24.10
CA GLY A 114 13.67 12.21 23.96
C GLY A 114 14.41 13.48 23.58
#